data_AF-A0A0Q9ZK05-F1
#
_entry.id   AF-A0A0Q9ZK05-F1
#
_cell.length_a   1.000
_cell.length_b   1.000
_cell.length_c   1.000
_cell.angle_alpha   90.00
_cell.angle_beta   90.00
_cell.angle_gamma   90.00
#
_symmetry.space_group_name_H-M   'P 1'
#
loop_
_entity.id
_entity.type
_entity.pdbx_description
1 polymer ?
#
loop_
_entity_poly.entity_id
_entity_poly.type
_entity_poly.pdbx_seq_one_letter_code
_entity_poly.pdbx_strand_id
1 'polypeptide(L)'
;MKYVVFFSEKDFSSFKLDQSAVLKDWHYAYINSLKILRNFIIEKKPELIIWKHTTKISSELFNLTPELYNTQLLSIISEESLETWQPIHSKHHYLPDSFSTVEILNKIDALLCLNNEEIIESEKAQRGLISNIETLKNYIKEKGEELTWHKNKMIFRENRHSSFIYLLNNGLVKTSRMDQLGKELITGIYRNNELLGLYGFQKDPICPETATTLEATKMYRILYKDFKEILQENPGLSLDLAQHLTDTVSRLKSQLLEMAYASVLKKTSNTILQFADDLQNPDFQGLKISRTDLASIAGISPESFIRSLSCLKKEGIISIKGKNINILNSEKLQHIT
;
A
#
# COMPACT_ATOMS: atom_id res chain seq x y z
N MET A 1 -25.17 -1.94 -21.23
CA MET A 1 -23.88 -2.66 -21.29
C MET A 1 -22.80 -1.61 -21.36
N LYS A 2 -21.77 -1.74 -20.53
CA LYS A 2 -20.68 -0.76 -20.46
C LYS A 2 -19.60 -1.13 -21.47
N TYR A 3 -19.11 -0.16 -22.24
CA TYR A 3 -18.18 -0.37 -23.35
C TYR A 3 -16.96 0.54 -23.24
N VAL A 4 -15.78 -0.07 -23.35
CA VAL A 4 -14.50 0.63 -23.59
C VAL A 4 -14.04 0.30 -24.99
N VAL A 5 -13.77 1.33 -25.79
CA VAL A 5 -13.35 1.17 -27.18
C VAL A 5 -11.88 1.56 -27.32
N PHE A 6 -11.08 0.66 -27.86
CA PHE A 6 -9.70 0.92 -28.27
C PHE A 6 -9.65 1.15 -29.77
N PHE A 7 -9.18 2.32 -30.19
CA PHE A 7 -8.99 2.67 -31.59
C PHE A 7 -7.49 2.75 -31.94
N SER A 8 -7.06 1.98 -32.94
CA SER A 8 -5.70 2.06 -33.50
C SER A 8 -5.58 1.46 -34.91
N GLU A 9 -4.70 2.02 -35.74
CA GLU A 9 -4.40 1.50 -37.09
C GLU A 9 -3.46 0.28 -37.10
N LYS A 10 -2.65 0.09 -36.04
CA LYS A 10 -1.77 -1.08 -35.89
C LYS A 10 -2.43 -2.10 -34.99
N ASP A 11 -2.18 -3.39 -35.27
CA ASP A 11 -2.70 -4.49 -34.46
C ASP A 11 -2.37 -4.27 -32.97
N PHE A 12 -3.42 -4.01 -32.19
CA PHE A 12 -3.36 -3.90 -30.73
C PHE A 12 -3.27 -5.28 -30.05
N SER A 13 -2.95 -6.33 -30.82
CA SER A 13 -2.98 -7.73 -30.41
C SER A 13 -2.04 -8.07 -29.24
N SER A 14 -1.07 -7.19 -28.95
CA SER A 14 -0.17 -7.29 -27.80
C SER A 14 -0.74 -6.73 -26.49
N PHE A 15 -1.91 -6.05 -26.51
CA PHE A 15 -2.50 -5.39 -25.35
C PHE A 15 -3.86 -6.02 -24.99
N LYS A 16 -3.82 -7.25 -24.45
CA LYS A 16 -4.99 -7.87 -23.84
C LYS A 16 -5.19 -7.30 -22.44
N LEU A 17 -6.19 -6.44 -22.25
CA LEU A 17 -6.58 -5.90 -20.93
C LEU A 17 -7.29 -6.94 -20.04
N ASP A 18 -7.40 -8.20 -20.47
CA ASP A 18 -8.13 -9.29 -19.82
C ASP A 18 -7.65 -9.66 -18.39
N GLN A 19 -6.70 -8.93 -17.80
CA GLN A 19 -6.10 -9.27 -16.51
C GLN A 19 -6.26 -8.22 -15.40
N SER A 20 -7.11 -7.21 -15.57
CA SER A 20 -7.48 -6.32 -14.45
C SER A 20 -8.75 -6.84 -13.75
N ALA A 21 -8.72 -6.92 -12.41
CA ALA A 21 -9.87 -7.31 -11.60
C ALA A 21 -11.00 -6.25 -11.61
N VAL A 22 -10.71 -5.04 -12.09
CA VAL A 22 -11.54 -3.83 -11.94
C VAL A 22 -12.62 -3.72 -13.04
N LEU A 23 -12.46 -4.44 -14.16
CA LEU A 23 -13.29 -4.27 -15.36
C LEU A 23 -13.87 -5.58 -15.90
N LYS A 24 -14.09 -6.59 -15.04
CA LYS A 24 -14.64 -7.90 -15.45
C LYS A 24 -16.03 -7.82 -16.09
N ASP A 25 -16.81 -6.78 -15.77
CA ASP A 25 -18.18 -6.58 -16.27
C ASP A 25 -18.25 -5.63 -17.49
N TRP A 26 -17.10 -5.24 -18.04
CA TRP A 26 -17.00 -4.30 -19.16
C TRP A 26 -16.70 -5.02 -20.47
N HIS A 27 -17.34 -4.56 -21.55
CA HIS A 27 -17.10 -5.08 -22.88
C HIS A 27 -16.04 -4.24 -23.59
N TYR A 28 -14.99 -4.90 -24.07
CA TYR A 28 -13.93 -4.26 -24.84
C TYR A 28 -14.16 -4.45 -26.33
N ALA A 29 -14.05 -3.35 -27.08
CA ALA A 29 -14.05 -3.39 -28.54
C ALA A 29 -12.74 -2.83 -29.07
N TYR A 30 -12.08 -3.58 -29.93
CA TYR A 30 -10.87 -3.15 -30.63
C TYR A 30 -11.24 -2.83 -32.07
N ILE A 31 -11.08 -1.57 -32.45
CA ILE A 31 -11.53 -1.04 -33.74
C ILE A 31 -10.35 -0.38 -34.46
N ASN A 32 -10.19 -0.71 -35.74
CA ASN A 32 -9.13 -0.17 -36.60
C ASN A 32 -9.65 0.63 -37.79
N SER A 33 -10.97 0.86 -37.88
CA SER A 33 -11.62 1.59 -38.96
C SER A 33 -12.52 2.69 -38.42
N LEU A 34 -12.33 3.92 -38.92
CA LEU A 34 -13.15 5.08 -38.53
C LEU A 34 -14.64 4.87 -38.83
N LYS A 35 -14.97 4.15 -39.92
CA LYS A 35 -16.36 3.84 -40.28
C LYS A 35 -17.01 2.89 -39.25
N ILE A 36 -16.26 1.91 -38.75
CA ILE A 36 -16.73 0.98 -37.71
C ILE A 36 -16.84 1.70 -36.37
N LEU A 37 -15.85 2.53 -36.03
CA LEU A 37 -15.86 3.33 -34.80
C LEU A 37 -17.11 4.22 -34.75
N ARG A 38 -17.42 4.91 -35.85
CA ARG A 38 -18.60 5.76 -35.96
C ARG A 38 -19.90 5.00 -35.70
N ASN A 39 -20.12 3.87 -36.38
CA ASN A 39 -21.32 3.07 -36.16
C ASN A 39 -21.39 2.55 -34.72
N PHE A 40 -20.26 2.16 -34.15
CA PHE A 40 -20.20 1.68 -32.77
C PHE A 40 -20.55 2.77 -31.75
N ILE A 41 -20.05 4.00 -31.93
CA ILE A 41 -20.38 5.13 -31.06
C ILE A 41 -21.89 5.41 -31.09
N ILE A 42 -22.50 5.40 -32.28
CA ILE A 42 -23.93 5.66 -32.46
C ILE A 42 -24.78 4.54 -31.82
N GLU A 43 -24.43 3.27 -32.04
CA GLU A 43 -25.23 2.13 -31.58
C GLU A 43 -25.01 1.77 -30.11
N LYS A 44 -23.77 1.86 -29.62
CA LYS A 44 -23.37 1.31 -28.32
C LYS A 44 -23.01 2.36 -27.28
N LYS A 45 -22.81 3.62 -27.67
CA LYS A 45 -22.50 4.76 -26.78
C LYS A 45 -21.47 4.41 -25.70
N PRO A 46 -20.20 4.17 -26.09
CA PRO A 46 -19.16 3.74 -25.14
C PRO A 46 -18.89 4.80 -24.08
N GLU A 47 -18.55 4.38 -22.86
CA GLU A 47 -18.23 5.34 -21.80
C GLU A 47 -16.81 5.91 -21.93
N LEU A 48 -15.90 5.19 -22.59
CA LEU A 48 -14.52 5.61 -22.82
C LEU A 48 -14.02 5.15 -24.19
N ILE A 49 -13.36 6.06 -24.90
CA ILE A 49 -12.64 5.80 -26.13
C ILE A 49 -11.15 6.05 -25.88
N ILE A 50 -10.32 5.06 -26.18
CA ILE A 50 -8.86 5.13 -26.09
C ILE A 50 -8.32 5.20 -27.51
N TRP A 51 -7.66 6.31 -27.81
CA TRP A 51 -7.21 6.66 -29.14
C TRP A 51 -5.69 6.57 -29.24
N LYS A 52 -5.17 5.61 -30.00
CA LYS A 52 -3.74 5.50 -30.31
C LYS A 52 -3.53 5.61 -31.80
N HIS A 53 -3.19 6.81 -32.25
CA HIS A 53 -3.02 7.13 -33.66
C HIS A 53 -1.84 8.08 -33.87
N THR A 54 -1.19 7.99 -35.02
CA THR A 54 -0.07 8.87 -35.39
C THR A 54 -0.53 10.29 -35.74
N THR A 55 -1.78 10.45 -36.15
CA THR A 55 -2.40 11.76 -36.43
C THR A 55 -3.45 12.12 -35.38
N LYS A 56 -3.57 13.43 -35.10
CA LYS A 56 -4.63 13.99 -34.25
C LYS A 56 -6.01 13.60 -34.81
N ILE A 57 -6.99 13.41 -33.93
CA ILE A 57 -8.38 13.14 -34.34
C ILE A 57 -8.85 14.30 -35.23
N SER A 58 -9.22 13.99 -36.46
CA SER A 58 -9.68 14.99 -37.42
C SER A 58 -10.96 15.68 -36.93
N SER A 59 -11.06 16.99 -37.12
CA SER A 59 -12.28 17.77 -36.88
C SER A 59 -13.49 17.23 -37.66
N GLU A 60 -13.24 16.61 -38.81
CA GLU A 60 -14.27 15.96 -39.64
C GLU A 60 -14.99 14.81 -38.90
N LEU A 61 -14.30 14.08 -38.02
CA LEU A 61 -14.90 13.02 -37.21
C LEU A 61 -15.87 13.59 -36.17
N PHE A 62 -15.53 14.71 -35.53
CA PHE A 62 -16.40 15.37 -34.57
C PHE A 62 -17.64 15.99 -35.24
N ASN A 63 -17.48 16.51 -36.47
CA ASN A 63 -18.62 17.01 -37.26
C ASN A 63 -19.60 15.90 -37.64
N LEU A 64 -19.09 14.69 -37.93
CA LEU A 64 -19.89 13.54 -38.36
C LEU A 64 -20.46 12.71 -37.19
N THR A 65 -19.90 12.88 -35.98
CA THR A 65 -20.31 12.21 -34.74
C THR A 65 -20.20 13.17 -33.54
N PRO A 66 -21.21 14.04 -33.32
CA PRO A 66 -21.24 15.01 -32.22
C PRO A 66 -21.19 14.37 -30.83
N GLU A 67 -21.59 13.10 -30.69
CA GLU A 67 -21.60 12.34 -29.44
C GLU A 67 -20.19 12.18 -28.82
N LEU A 68 -19.13 12.31 -29.63
CA LEU A 68 -17.75 12.29 -29.15
C LEU A 68 -17.46 13.41 -28.16
N TYR A 69 -18.10 14.59 -28.28
CA TYR A 69 -17.86 15.71 -27.36
C TYR A 69 -18.26 15.40 -25.91
N ASN A 70 -19.20 14.46 -25.72
CA ASN A 70 -19.74 14.10 -24.41
C ASN A 70 -19.13 12.80 -23.83
N THR A 71 -18.29 12.12 -24.60
CA THR A 71 -17.67 10.84 -24.25
C THR A 71 -16.29 11.04 -23.63
N GLN A 72 -15.86 10.19 -22.69
CA GLN A 72 -14.48 10.26 -22.19
C GLN A 72 -13.52 9.83 -23.29
N LEU A 73 -12.47 10.61 -23.52
CA LEU A 73 -11.49 10.34 -24.57
C LEU A 73 -10.09 10.33 -23.96
N LEU A 74 -9.34 9.26 -24.20
CA LEU A 74 -7.95 9.11 -23.78
C LEU A 74 -7.05 8.95 -25.00
N SER A 75 -6.29 9.97 -25.36
CA SER A 75 -5.32 9.89 -26.45
C SER A 75 -3.95 9.45 -25.97
N ILE A 76 -3.41 8.39 -26.58
CA ILE A 76 -2.02 7.98 -26.42
C ILE A 76 -1.19 8.78 -27.41
N ILE A 77 -0.28 9.63 -26.91
CA ILE A 77 0.52 10.56 -27.72
C ILE A 77 2.02 10.26 -27.56
N SER A 78 2.82 10.54 -28.59
CA SER A 78 4.28 10.45 -28.49
C SER A 78 4.84 11.56 -27.59
N GLU A 79 5.98 11.30 -26.95
CA GLU A 79 6.65 12.30 -26.10
C GLU A 79 6.98 13.60 -26.86
N GLU A 80 7.34 13.50 -28.13
CA GLU A 80 7.60 14.65 -29.01
C GLU A 80 6.37 15.56 -29.21
N SER A 81 5.16 15.04 -29.00
CA SER A 81 3.90 15.75 -29.19
C SER A 81 3.37 16.42 -27.91
N LEU A 82 4.04 16.25 -26.76
CA LEU A 82 3.61 16.78 -25.45
C LEU A 82 3.52 18.32 -25.44
N GLU A 83 4.51 18.99 -26.03
CA GLU A 83 4.60 20.47 -26.01
C GLU A 83 3.52 21.14 -26.87
N THR A 84 2.92 20.43 -27.81
CA THR A 84 1.91 20.94 -28.75
C THR A 84 0.53 20.29 -28.57
N TRP A 85 0.35 19.56 -27.47
CA TRP A 85 -0.91 18.91 -27.16
C TRP A 85 -1.93 19.92 -26.63
N GLN A 86 -3.14 19.85 -27.19
CA GLN A 86 -4.30 20.57 -26.66
C GLN A 86 -5.49 19.61 -26.59
N PRO A 87 -6.26 19.63 -25.48
CA PRO A 87 -7.47 18.86 -25.37
C PRO A 87 -8.50 19.37 -26.39
N ILE A 88 -9.28 18.44 -26.93
CA ILE A 88 -10.34 18.76 -27.92
C ILE A 88 -11.61 19.23 -27.20
N HIS A 89 -11.85 18.72 -25.99
CA HIS A 89 -12.94 19.08 -25.09
C HIS A 89 -12.56 18.76 -23.64
N SER A 90 -13.38 19.15 -22.67
CA SER A 90 -13.12 19.03 -21.23
C SER A 90 -12.96 17.59 -20.71
N LYS A 91 -13.43 16.59 -21.47
CA LYS A 91 -13.30 15.15 -21.15
C LYS A 91 -12.19 14.45 -21.95
N HIS A 92 -11.37 15.21 -22.68
CA HIS A 92 -10.24 14.69 -23.43
C HIS A 92 -8.95 14.74 -22.61
N HIS A 93 -8.43 13.56 -22.29
CA HIS A 93 -7.21 13.33 -21.53
C HIS A 93 -6.15 12.70 -22.43
N TYR A 94 -4.89 12.74 -22.00
CA TYR A 94 -3.81 12.07 -22.70
C TYR A 94 -3.00 11.14 -21.80
N LEU A 95 -2.22 10.26 -22.44
CA LEU A 95 -1.21 9.40 -21.82
C LEU A 95 0.03 9.34 -22.76
N PRO A 96 1.26 9.58 -22.29
CA PRO A 96 2.47 9.44 -23.11
C PRO A 96 2.70 7.97 -23.49
N ASP A 97 3.10 7.68 -24.73
CA ASP A 97 3.31 6.32 -25.23
C ASP A 97 4.43 5.51 -24.54
N SER A 98 5.21 6.14 -23.66
CA SER A 98 6.16 5.52 -22.71
C SER A 98 5.52 4.92 -21.44
N PHE A 99 4.19 4.80 -21.39
CA PHE A 99 3.44 4.29 -20.23
C PHE A 99 3.70 2.81 -19.91
N SER A 100 3.62 2.46 -18.63
CA SER A 100 3.53 1.07 -18.16
C SER A 100 2.09 0.53 -18.21
N THR A 101 1.93 -0.81 -18.22
CA THR A 101 0.61 -1.46 -18.18
C THR A 101 -0.24 -1.01 -16.97
N VAL A 102 0.40 -0.72 -15.84
CA VAL A 102 -0.28 -0.27 -14.63
C VAL A 102 -0.78 1.17 -14.76
N GLU A 103 -0.02 2.05 -15.41
CA GLU A 103 -0.39 3.46 -15.57
C GLU A 103 -1.63 3.64 -16.46
N ILE A 104 -1.71 2.91 -17.57
CA ILE A 104 -2.89 2.97 -18.44
C ILE A 104 -4.13 2.41 -17.75
N LEU A 105 -4.00 1.33 -16.96
CA LEU A 105 -5.12 0.77 -16.18
C LEU A 105 -5.64 1.79 -15.15
N ASN A 106 -4.74 2.38 -14.36
CA ASN A 106 -5.12 3.41 -13.40
C ASN A 106 -5.77 4.63 -14.06
N LYS A 107 -5.30 5.01 -15.26
CA LYS A 107 -5.88 6.12 -16.01
C LYS A 107 -7.28 5.78 -16.52
N ILE A 108 -7.48 4.57 -17.04
CA ILE A 108 -8.79 4.07 -17.47
C ILE A 108 -9.75 4.06 -16.28
N ASP A 109 -9.35 3.49 -15.15
CA ASP A 109 -10.18 3.42 -13.94
C ASP A 109 -10.61 4.81 -13.47
N ALA A 110 -9.66 5.76 -13.42
CA ALA A 110 -9.97 7.14 -13.06
C ALA A 110 -10.98 7.79 -14.02
N LEU A 111 -10.86 7.56 -15.33
CA LEU A 111 -11.77 8.14 -16.34
C LEU A 111 -13.16 7.51 -16.30
N LEU A 112 -13.25 6.22 -15.99
CA LEU A 112 -14.52 5.52 -15.88
C LEU A 112 -15.24 5.88 -14.57
N CYS A 113 -14.51 6.13 -13.49
CA CYS A 113 -15.07 6.66 -12.24
C CYS A 113 -15.65 8.08 -12.41
N LEU A 114 -15.05 8.93 -13.27
CA LEU A 114 -15.52 10.30 -13.53
C LEU A 114 -16.93 10.40 -14.16
N ASN A 115 -17.48 9.31 -14.72
CA ASN A 115 -18.84 9.31 -15.29
C ASN A 115 -19.95 8.95 -14.28
N ASN A 116 -19.63 8.64 -13.02
CA ASN A 116 -20.61 8.36 -11.98
C ASN A 116 -20.63 9.48 -10.94
N GLU A 117 -21.31 10.58 -11.24
CA GLU A 117 -21.45 11.74 -10.33
C GLU A 117 -22.02 11.34 -8.95
N GLU A 118 -22.95 10.38 -8.89
CA GLU A 118 -23.50 9.83 -7.64
C GLU A 118 -22.46 9.04 -6.80
N ILE A 119 -21.50 8.36 -7.43
CA ILE A 119 -20.45 7.64 -6.71
C ILE A 119 -19.44 8.63 -6.13
N ILE A 120 -19.07 9.67 -6.88
CA ILE A 120 -18.10 10.69 -6.44
C ILE A 120 -18.66 11.50 -5.27
N GLU A 121 -19.94 11.87 -5.28
CA GLU A 121 -20.57 12.53 -4.12
C GLU A 121 -20.65 11.61 -2.90
N SER A 122 -20.98 10.32 -3.10
CA SER A 122 -21.00 9.35 -2.00
C SER A 122 -19.60 9.08 -1.41
N GLU A 123 -18.56 9.03 -2.24
CA GLU A 123 -17.18 8.82 -1.82
C GLU A 123 -16.61 10.06 -1.13
N LYS A 124 -16.89 11.28 -1.63
CA LYS A 124 -16.54 12.53 -0.94
C LYS A 124 -17.26 12.68 0.39
N ALA A 125 -18.55 12.34 0.45
CA ALA A 125 -19.31 12.37 1.70
C ALA A 125 -18.74 11.37 2.73
N GLN A 126 -18.34 10.17 2.30
CA GLN A 126 -17.67 9.18 3.15
C GLN A 126 -16.26 9.60 3.58
N ARG A 127 -15.48 10.23 2.70
CA ARG A 127 -14.15 10.75 3.04
C ARG A 127 -14.23 11.90 4.04
N GLY A 128 -15.23 12.77 3.94
CA GLY A 128 -15.45 13.88 4.89
C GLY A 128 -15.85 13.45 6.31
N LEU A 129 -16.15 12.16 6.54
CA LEU A 129 -16.43 11.60 7.86
C LEU A 129 -15.17 11.08 8.57
N ILE A 130 -14.01 11.08 7.91
CA ILE A 130 -12.76 10.54 8.45
C ILE A 130 -12.07 11.59 9.33
N SER A 131 -12.47 11.64 10.60
CA SER A 131 -12.01 12.65 11.55
C SER A 131 -10.75 12.28 12.34
N ASN A 132 -10.39 11.00 12.42
CA ASN A 132 -9.26 10.48 13.22
C ASN A 132 -8.70 9.16 12.66
N ILE A 133 -7.58 8.69 13.22
CA ILE A 133 -6.88 7.48 12.79
C ILE A 133 -7.79 6.24 12.84
N GLU A 134 -8.70 6.13 13.81
CA GLU A 134 -9.58 4.96 13.91
C GLU A 134 -10.62 4.93 12.78
N THR A 135 -11.22 6.08 12.47
CA THR A 135 -12.11 6.22 11.31
C THR A 135 -11.38 5.98 9.99
N LEU A 136 -10.11 6.39 9.88
CA LEU A 136 -9.26 6.07 8.73
C LEU A 136 -9.04 4.56 8.59
N LYS A 137 -8.76 3.87 9.69
CA LYS A 137 -8.60 2.40 9.67
C LYS A 137 -9.88 1.72 9.20
N ASN A 138 -11.04 2.16 9.66
CA ASN A 138 -12.33 1.61 9.21
C ASN A 138 -12.56 1.85 7.73
N TYR A 139 -12.28 3.06 7.23
CA TYR A 139 -12.33 3.36 5.80
C TYR A 139 -11.43 2.42 4.99
N ILE A 140 -10.20 2.19 5.44
CA ILE A 140 -9.25 1.28 4.78
C ILE A 140 -9.77 -0.17 4.79
N LYS A 141 -10.43 -0.63 5.85
CA LYS A 141 -11.04 -1.98 5.91
C LYS A 141 -12.20 -2.13 4.93
N GLU A 142 -13.01 -1.09 4.75
CA GLU A 142 -14.21 -1.12 3.90
C GLU A 142 -13.90 -0.92 2.41
N LYS A 143 -12.94 -0.06 2.09
CA LYS A 143 -12.64 0.37 0.71
C LYS A 143 -11.30 -0.12 0.18
N GLY A 144 -10.41 -0.56 1.07
CA GLY A 144 -9.10 -1.06 0.69
C GLY A 144 -9.16 -2.43 0.04
N GLU A 145 -8.16 -2.72 -0.80
CA GLU A 145 -7.98 -4.04 -1.39
C GLU A 145 -7.47 -5.02 -0.33
N GLU A 146 -8.19 -6.12 -0.08
CA GLU A 146 -7.74 -7.19 0.81
C GLU A 146 -6.61 -8.00 0.16
N LEU A 147 -5.53 -8.18 0.91
CA LEU A 147 -4.38 -9.00 0.55
C LEU A 147 -4.17 -10.10 1.58
N THR A 148 -3.83 -11.29 1.09
CA THR A 148 -3.47 -12.44 1.93
C THR A 148 -2.07 -12.90 1.61
N TRP A 149 -1.27 -13.11 2.66
CA TRP A 149 0.14 -13.47 2.55
C TRP A 149 0.45 -14.67 3.43
N HIS A 150 1.26 -15.58 2.89
CA HIS A 150 1.87 -16.63 3.70
C HIS A 150 2.99 -16.06 4.57
N LYS A 151 3.45 -16.86 5.55
CA LYS A 151 4.62 -16.55 6.38
C LYS A 151 5.88 -16.36 5.52
N ASN A 152 6.77 -15.45 5.96
CA ASN A 152 8.06 -15.12 5.34
C ASN A 152 7.93 -14.58 3.90
N LYS A 153 6.86 -13.80 3.63
CA LYS A 153 6.67 -13.11 2.36
C LYS A 153 6.99 -11.64 2.50
N MET A 154 7.71 -11.13 1.51
CA MET A 154 8.09 -9.72 1.42
C MET A 154 6.90 -8.93 0.86
N ILE A 155 6.49 -7.89 1.59
CA ILE A 155 5.38 -7.00 1.20
C ILE A 155 5.92 -5.88 0.32
N PHE A 156 6.98 -5.22 0.78
CA PHE A 156 7.74 -4.23 0.01
C PHE A 156 9.21 -4.28 0.44
N ARG A 157 10.08 -3.68 -0.38
CA ARG A 157 11.53 -3.75 -0.22
C ARG A 157 12.13 -2.36 -0.08
N GLU A 158 13.16 -2.25 0.75
CA GLU A 158 13.98 -1.05 0.85
C GLU A 158 14.49 -0.61 -0.54
N ASN A 159 14.51 0.70 -0.77
CA ASN A 159 14.95 1.34 -2.02
C ASN A 159 14.09 0.98 -3.25
N ARG A 160 12.83 0.59 -3.05
CA ARG A 160 11.83 0.43 -4.12
C ARG A 160 10.72 1.46 -3.97
N HIS A 161 10.09 1.80 -5.09
CA HIS A 161 8.88 2.60 -5.09
C HIS A 161 7.74 1.81 -4.44
N SER A 162 7.00 2.47 -3.56
CA SER A 162 5.73 1.96 -3.03
C SER A 162 4.68 3.04 -3.12
N SER A 163 3.56 2.69 -3.75
CA SER A 163 2.41 3.58 -3.93
C SER A 163 1.30 3.30 -2.92
N PHE A 164 1.54 2.49 -1.90
CA PHE A 164 0.49 1.96 -1.02
C PHE A 164 0.79 2.17 0.47
N ILE A 165 -0.30 2.38 1.21
CA ILE A 165 -0.36 2.25 2.67
C ILE A 165 -1.12 0.98 2.99
N TYR A 166 -0.70 0.30 4.06
CA TYR A 166 -1.25 -0.97 4.47
C TYR A 166 -1.84 -0.86 5.88
N LEU A 167 -2.94 -1.55 6.10
CA LEU A 167 -3.53 -1.76 7.42
C LEU A 167 -3.53 -3.26 7.71
N LEU A 168 -2.86 -3.66 8.78
CA LEU A 168 -2.86 -5.05 9.20
C LEU A 168 -4.20 -5.42 9.82
N ASN A 169 -4.80 -6.51 9.37
CA ASN A 169 -6.06 -7.05 9.91
C ASN A 169 -5.85 -8.35 10.70
N ASN A 170 -4.85 -9.12 10.34
CA ASN A 170 -4.43 -10.29 11.10
C ASN A 170 -2.99 -10.63 10.75
N GLY A 171 -2.26 -11.19 11.69
CA GLY A 171 -0.87 -11.61 11.51
C GLY A 171 0.13 -10.64 12.13
N LEU A 172 1.40 -10.85 11.77
CA LEU A 172 2.53 -10.13 12.31
C LEU A 172 3.50 -9.80 11.18
N VAL A 173 3.94 -8.54 11.11
CA VAL A 173 4.87 -8.05 10.09
C VAL A 173 6.06 -7.39 10.76
N LYS A 174 7.27 -7.67 10.27
CA LYS A 174 8.46 -6.91 10.64
C LYS A 174 8.83 -5.92 9.55
N THR A 175 9.33 -4.77 9.92
CA THR A 175 10.15 -3.94 9.04
C THR A 175 11.61 -4.03 9.44
N SER A 176 12.49 -4.03 8.46
CA SER A 176 13.93 -4.15 8.70
C SER A 176 14.77 -3.41 7.67
N ARG A 177 15.98 -3.07 8.10
CA ARG A 177 17.04 -2.53 7.26
C ARG A 177 18.27 -3.41 7.37
N MET A 178 19.05 -3.45 6.30
CA MET A 178 20.31 -4.19 6.28
C MET A 178 21.48 -3.20 6.23
N ASP A 179 22.54 -3.50 6.98
CA ASP A 179 23.81 -2.81 6.79
C ASP A 179 24.56 -3.33 5.54
N GLN A 180 25.69 -2.71 5.22
CA GLN A 180 26.52 -3.10 4.06
C GLN A 180 27.13 -4.51 4.19
N LEU A 181 27.15 -5.07 5.41
CA LEU A 181 27.66 -6.41 5.70
C LEU A 181 26.53 -7.46 5.76
N GLY A 182 25.29 -7.07 5.45
CA GLY A 182 24.12 -7.94 5.45
C GLY A 182 23.53 -8.21 6.83
N LYS A 183 23.92 -7.45 7.88
CA LYS A 183 23.29 -7.56 9.19
C LYS A 183 21.92 -6.87 9.18
N GLU A 184 20.90 -7.63 9.51
CA GLU A 184 19.53 -7.15 9.59
C GLU A 184 19.24 -6.53 10.97
N LEU A 185 18.84 -5.27 10.97
CA LEU A 185 18.21 -4.60 12.10
C LEU A 185 16.70 -4.52 11.87
N ILE A 186 15.92 -5.07 12.79
CA ILE A 186 14.47 -4.90 12.76
C ILE A 186 14.13 -3.52 13.33
N THR A 187 13.50 -2.69 12.50
CA THR A 187 13.14 -1.30 12.80
C THR A 187 11.73 -1.17 13.35
N GLY A 188 10.86 -2.16 13.11
CA GLY A 188 9.50 -2.16 13.61
C GLY A 188 8.86 -3.55 13.59
N ILE A 189 7.88 -3.73 14.48
CA ILE A 189 6.99 -4.89 14.52
C ILE A 189 5.56 -4.35 14.49
N TYR A 190 4.79 -4.83 13.53
CA TYR A 190 3.43 -4.39 13.26
C TYR A 190 2.44 -5.53 13.49
N ARG A 191 1.39 -5.22 14.24
CA ARG A 191 0.34 -6.12 14.71
C ARG A 191 -1.01 -5.72 14.14
N ASN A 192 -2.02 -6.51 14.49
CA ASN A 192 -3.40 -6.24 14.08
C ASN A 192 -3.82 -4.79 14.41
N ASN A 193 -4.53 -4.17 13.47
CA ASN A 193 -5.03 -2.81 13.53
C ASN A 193 -3.96 -1.71 13.53
N GLU A 194 -2.73 -2.02 13.09
CA GLU A 194 -1.66 -1.05 12.90
C GLU A 194 -1.43 -0.71 11.42
N LEU A 195 -1.04 0.54 11.18
CA LEU A 195 -0.73 1.08 9.85
C LEU A 195 0.75 0.88 9.52
N LEU A 196 1.03 0.53 8.27
CA LEU A 196 2.36 0.30 7.71
C LEU A 196 2.47 1.06 6.39
N GLY A 197 3.67 1.50 6.01
CA GLY A 197 3.87 2.14 4.71
C GLY A 197 3.62 3.65 4.70
N LEU A 198 3.58 4.30 5.87
CA LEU A 198 3.39 5.75 6.03
C LEU A 198 4.63 6.58 5.64
N TYR A 199 5.35 6.19 4.58
CA TYR A 199 6.57 6.85 4.11
C TYR A 199 6.32 7.85 2.98
N GLY A 200 5.09 7.89 2.45
CA GLY A 200 4.85 8.36 1.09
C GLY A 200 4.70 9.87 0.86
N PHE A 201 4.98 10.74 1.83
CA PHE A 201 4.70 12.19 1.68
C PHE A 201 5.60 12.88 0.65
N GLN A 202 6.64 12.18 0.17
CA GLN A 202 7.56 12.67 -0.85
C GLN A 202 6.99 12.46 -2.27
N LYS A 203 7.45 13.29 -3.21
CA LYS A 203 6.99 13.27 -4.62
C LYS A 203 7.18 11.90 -5.29
N ASP A 204 8.29 11.22 -4.95
CA ASP A 204 8.62 9.86 -5.39
C ASP A 204 8.94 9.00 -4.15
N PRO A 205 7.92 8.35 -3.55
CA PRO A 205 8.11 7.68 -2.28
C PRO A 205 8.92 6.39 -2.45
N ILE A 206 10.11 6.40 -1.85
CA ILE A 206 10.99 5.24 -1.77
C ILE A 206 10.83 4.61 -0.39
N CYS A 207 10.61 3.29 -0.36
CA CYS A 207 10.58 2.54 0.89
C CYS A 207 11.92 2.65 1.63
N PRO A 208 11.97 3.19 2.86
CA PRO A 208 13.20 3.29 3.63
C PRO A 208 13.61 1.96 4.25
N GLU A 209 12.74 0.95 4.19
CA GLU A 209 12.92 -0.35 4.84
C GLU A 209 12.18 -1.46 4.08
N THR A 210 12.49 -2.70 4.43
CA THR A 210 11.86 -3.90 3.86
C THR A 210 10.82 -4.43 4.85
N ALA A 211 9.59 -4.69 4.39
CA ALA A 211 8.55 -5.31 5.20
C ALA A 211 8.38 -6.79 4.86
N THR A 212 8.38 -7.66 5.88
CA THR A 212 8.26 -9.12 5.73
C THR A 212 7.27 -9.69 6.74
N THR A 213 6.40 -10.60 6.31
CA THR A 213 5.46 -11.30 7.19
C THR A 213 6.18 -12.33 8.08
N LEU A 214 5.87 -12.34 9.38
CA LEU A 214 6.39 -13.31 10.35
C LEU A 214 5.42 -14.49 10.57
N GLU A 215 4.18 -14.36 10.14
CA GLU A 215 3.17 -15.42 10.10
C GLU A 215 2.22 -15.25 8.90
N ALA A 216 1.18 -16.07 8.80
CA ALA A 216 0.15 -15.86 7.79
C ALA A 216 -0.60 -14.56 8.12
N THR A 217 -0.66 -13.65 7.14
CA THR A 217 -1.08 -12.27 7.36
C THR A 217 -2.21 -11.90 6.40
N LYS A 218 -3.22 -11.22 6.93
CA LYS A 218 -4.25 -10.52 6.17
C LYS A 218 -4.09 -9.02 6.38
N MET A 219 -4.17 -8.25 5.31
CA MET A 219 -4.06 -6.79 5.35
C MET A 219 -4.95 -6.16 4.29
N TYR A 220 -5.24 -4.89 4.46
CA TYR A 220 -5.86 -4.05 3.45
C TYR A 220 -4.83 -3.05 2.93
N ARG A 221 -4.93 -2.65 1.67
CA ARG A 221 -4.12 -1.55 1.13
C ARG A 221 -4.98 -0.50 0.44
N ILE A 222 -4.51 0.74 0.49
CA ILE A 222 -5.03 1.86 -0.30
C ILE A 222 -3.87 2.57 -0.99
N LEU A 223 -4.17 3.27 -2.09
CA LEU A 223 -3.17 4.09 -2.76
C LEU A 223 -2.80 5.29 -1.90
N TYR A 224 -1.54 5.69 -1.99
CA TYR A 224 -1.03 6.88 -1.31
C TYR A 224 -1.74 8.15 -1.80
N LYS A 225 -2.16 8.17 -3.07
CA LYS A 225 -2.95 9.26 -3.65
C LYS A 225 -4.28 9.44 -2.91
N ASP A 226 -5.02 8.35 -2.70
CA ASP A 226 -6.32 8.38 -2.00
C ASP A 226 -6.13 8.81 -0.54
N PHE A 227 -5.10 8.29 0.12
CA PHE A 227 -4.74 8.72 1.46
C PHE A 227 -4.44 10.22 1.53
N LYS A 228 -3.68 10.75 0.57
CA LYS A 228 -3.36 12.18 0.51
C LYS A 228 -4.61 13.03 0.32
N GLU A 229 -5.54 12.61 -0.54
CA GLU A 229 -6.83 13.29 -0.74
C GLU A 229 -7.64 13.29 0.57
N ILE A 230 -7.70 12.15 1.28
CA ILE A 230 -8.37 12.05 2.58
C ILE A 230 -7.77 13.03 3.60
N LEU A 231 -6.45 13.16 3.67
CA LEU A 231 -5.81 14.13 4.58
C LEU A 231 -6.12 15.58 4.24
N GLN A 232 -6.18 15.90 2.94
CA GLN A 232 -6.50 17.25 2.46
C GLN A 232 -7.94 17.64 2.77
N GLU A 233 -8.86 16.68 2.70
CA GLU A 233 -10.28 16.88 3.02
C GLU A 233 -10.53 16.89 4.54
N ASN A 234 -9.64 16.31 5.36
CA ASN A 234 -9.82 16.17 6.81
C ASN A 234 -8.63 16.69 7.63
N PRO A 235 -8.60 17.99 7.97
CA PRO A 235 -7.53 18.58 8.79
C PRO A 235 -7.40 17.96 10.19
N GLY A 236 -8.51 17.52 10.79
CA GLY A 236 -8.51 16.87 12.11
C GLY A 236 -7.71 15.56 12.13
N LEU A 237 -7.89 14.73 11.09
CA LEU A 237 -7.11 13.51 10.88
C LEU A 237 -5.62 13.82 10.72
N SER A 238 -5.28 14.89 9.99
CA SER A 238 -3.89 15.30 9.78
C SER A 238 -3.20 15.63 11.11
N LEU A 239 -3.89 16.30 12.05
CA LEU A 239 -3.37 16.60 13.37
C LEU A 239 -3.22 15.33 14.23
N ASP A 240 -4.22 14.44 14.19
CA ASP A 240 -4.17 13.15 14.91
C ASP A 240 -2.99 12.28 14.43
N LEU A 241 -2.75 12.23 13.11
CA LEU A 241 -1.58 11.57 12.54
C LEU A 241 -0.26 12.24 12.94
N ALA A 242 -0.21 13.57 13.00
CA ALA A 242 0.98 14.28 13.46
C ALA A 242 1.31 13.93 14.92
N GLN A 243 0.29 13.83 15.78
CA GLN A 243 0.46 13.37 17.16
C GLN A 243 0.98 11.94 17.20
N HIS A 244 0.38 11.02 16.45
CA HIS A 244 0.82 9.62 16.37
C HIS A 244 2.26 9.47 15.89
N LEU A 245 2.67 10.25 14.89
CA LEU A 245 4.06 10.28 14.42
C LEU A 245 5.01 10.86 15.47
N THR A 246 4.58 11.86 16.23
CA THR A 246 5.37 12.45 17.33
C THR A 246 5.62 11.44 18.45
N ASP A 247 4.60 10.68 18.83
CA ASP A 247 4.71 9.60 19.82
C ASP A 247 5.64 8.50 19.31
N THR A 248 5.53 8.16 18.03
CA THR A 248 6.41 7.18 17.36
C THR A 248 7.86 7.64 17.37
N VAL A 249 8.14 8.90 17.01
CA VAL A 249 9.51 9.46 17.05
C VAL A 249 10.06 9.47 18.48
N SER A 250 9.24 9.79 19.47
CA SER A 250 9.66 9.78 20.88
C SER A 250 10.03 8.37 21.34
N ARG A 251 9.22 7.36 20.98
CA ARG A 251 9.53 5.94 21.22
C ARG A 251 10.83 5.51 20.53
N LEU A 252 11.04 5.89 19.27
CA LEU A 252 12.26 5.57 18.52
C LEU A 252 13.51 6.20 19.16
N LYS A 253 13.41 7.42 19.69
CA LYS A 253 14.52 8.06 20.42
C LYS A 253 14.87 7.31 21.70
N SER A 254 13.88 6.87 22.48
CA SER A 254 14.10 6.02 23.66
C SER A 254 14.76 4.69 23.27
N GLN A 255 14.26 4.04 22.23
CA GLN A 255 14.84 2.80 21.71
C GLN A 255 16.30 3.00 21.25
N LEU A 256 16.61 4.13 20.60
CA LEU A 256 17.98 4.45 20.20
C LEU A 256 18.92 4.57 21.41
N LEU A 257 18.48 5.22 22.49
CA LEU A 257 19.26 5.35 23.72
C LEU A 257 19.50 3.97 24.36
N GLU A 258 18.47 3.13 24.42
CA GLU A 258 18.60 1.76 24.90
C GLU A 258 19.56 0.94 24.04
N MET A 259 19.47 1.05 22.72
CA MET A 259 20.39 0.36 21.81
C MET A 259 21.84 0.81 22.03
N ALA A 260 22.08 2.08 22.34
CA ALA A 260 23.43 2.60 22.57
C ALA A 260 24.03 2.17 23.93
N TYR A 261 23.24 2.19 25.01
CA TYR A 261 23.79 2.11 26.37
C TYR A 261 23.23 0.97 27.24
N ALA A 262 22.11 0.33 26.87
CA ALA A 262 21.55 -0.73 27.69
C ALA A 262 22.40 -2.01 27.64
N SER A 263 22.45 -2.73 28.76
CA SER A 263 23.12 -4.03 28.83
C SER A 263 22.41 -5.05 27.93
N VAL A 264 23.14 -6.09 27.52
CA VAL A 264 22.58 -7.20 26.72
C VAL A 264 21.39 -7.86 27.43
N LEU A 265 21.46 -7.99 28.76
CA LEU A 265 20.38 -8.55 29.56
C LEU A 265 19.16 -7.62 29.56
N LYS A 266 19.36 -6.31 29.77
CA LYS A 266 18.30 -5.30 29.71
C LYS A 266 17.60 -5.25 28.36
N LYS A 267 18.37 -5.26 27.26
CA LYS A 267 17.82 -5.34 25.89
C LYS A 267 16.97 -6.60 25.70
N THR A 268 17.47 -7.74 26.18
CA THR A 268 16.73 -9.02 26.11
C THR A 268 15.42 -8.94 26.91
N SER A 269 15.45 -8.39 28.12
CA SER A 269 14.27 -8.22 28.97
C SER A 269 13.24 -7.28 28.34
N ASN A 270 13.66 -6.11 27.83
CA ASN A 270 12.81 -5.16 27.12
C ASN A 270 12.13 -5.81 25.91
N THR A 271 12.88 -6.57 25.10
CA THR A 271 12.31 -7.28 23.95
C THR A 271 11.27 -8.31 24.38
N ILE A 272 11.47 -9.05 25.47
CA ILE A 272 10.46 -9.99 25.97
C ILE A 272 9.22 -9.23 26.45
N LEU A 273 9.40 -8.10 27.16
CA LEU A 273 8.31 -7.26 27.66
C LEU A 273 7.47 -6.63 26.54
N GLN A 274 8.07 -6.33 25.37
CA GLN A 274 7.32 -5.86 24.18
C GLN A 274 6.24 -6.85 23.70
N PHE A 275 6.37 -8.13 24.08
CA PHE A 275 5.41 -9.18 23.79
C PHE A 275 4.71 -9.71 25.05
N ALA A 276 4.82 -9.01 26.18
CA ALA A 276 4.28 -9.49 27.46
C ALA A 276 2.77 -9.79 27.38
N ASP A 277 1.99 -8.92 26.75
CA ASP A 277 0.54 -9.08 26.62
C ASP A 277 0.19 -10.37 25.86
N ASP A 278 0.93 -10.69 24.80
CA ASP A 278 0.74 -11.95 24.10
C ASP A 278 1.19 -13.14 24.97
N LEU A 279 2.35 -13.00 25.62
CA LEU A 279 2.96 -14.07 26.41
C LEU A 279 2.20 -14.43 27.69
N GLN A 280 1.39 -13.51 28.19
CA GLN A 280 0.54 -13.70 29.37
C GLN A 280 -0.86 -14.23 29.01
N ASN A 281 -1.24 -14.21 27.73
CA ASN A 281 -2.51 -14.77 27.29
C ASN A 281 -2.46 -16.31 27.33
N PRO A 282 -3.32 -16.99 28.11
CA PRO A 282 -3.30 -18.45 28.26
C PRO A 282 -3.61 -19.21 26.96
N ASP A 283 -4.31 -18.58 26.01
CA ASP A 283 -4.60 -19.15 24.69
C ASP A 283 -3.49 -18.88 23.68
N PHE A 284 -2.47 -18.10 24.05
CA PHE A 284 -1.36 -17.79 23.17
C PHE A 284 -0.42 -18.98 23.06
N GLN A 285 -0.28 -19.51 21.85
CA GLN A 285 0.58 -20.66 21.55
C GLN A 285 2.09 -20.33 21.57
N GLY A 286 2.47 -19.21 22.18
CA GLY A 286 3.82 -18.68 22.28
C GLY A 286 4.27 -17.86 21.07
N LEU A 287 5.40 -17.18 21.23
CA LEU A 287 5.93 -16.28 20.20
C LEU A 287 6.25 -17.04 18.91
N LYS A 288 5.54 -16.69 17.83
CA LYS A 288 5.80 -17.18 16.48
C LYS A 288 7.02 -16.54 15.80
N ILE A 289 7.79 -15.77 16.57
CA ILE A 289 8.98 -15.01 16.16
C ILE A 289 10.22 -15.87 16.42
N SER A 290 11.16 -15.88 15.48
CA SER A 290 12.40 -16.66 15.64
C SER A 290 13.33 -16.03 16.69
N ARG A 291 14.24 -16.82 17.27
CA ARG A 291 15.26 -16.30 18.20
C ARG A 291 16.17 -15.26 17.53
N THR A 292 16.46 -15.46 16.25
CA THR A 292 17.20 -14.54 15.39
C THR A 292 16.44 -13.22 15.22
N ASP A 293 15.14 -13.26 14.93
CA ASP A 293 14.33 -12.04 14.82
C ASP A 293 14.24 -11.32 16.17
N LEU A 294 14.03 -12.04 17.28
CA LEU A 294 14.02 -11.43 18.62
C LEU A 294 15.37 -10.78 18.96
N ALA A 295 16.48 -11.39 18.57
CA ALA A 295 17.81 -10.81 18.74
C ALA A 295 17.99 -9.54 17.88
N SER A 296 17.49 -9.56 16.63
CA SER A 296 17.49 -8.38 15.75
C SER A 296 16.61 -7.25 16.27
N ILE A 297 15.48 -7.55 16.92
CA ILE A 297 14.66 -6.54 17.63
C ILE A 297 15.44 -5.95 18.81
N ALA A 298 16.10 -6.81 19.59
CA ALA A 298 16.93 -6.41 20.72
C ALA A 298 18.21 -5.65 20.33
N GLY A 299 18.57 -5.63 19.03
CA GLY A 299 19.81 -5.04 18.54
C GLY A 299 21.07 -5.72 19.08
N ILE A 300 21.04 -7.04 19.27
CA ILE A 300 22.18 -7.85 19.74
C ILE A 300 22.35 -9.12 18.90
N SER A 301 23.49 -9.80 19.05
CA SER A 301 23.72 -11.06 18.32
C SER A 301 22.77 -12.16 18.80
N PRO A 302 22.34 -13.10 17.92
CA PRO A 302 21.52 -14.25 18.31
C PRO A 302 22.12 -15.07 19.45
N GLU A 303 23.45 -15.25 19.47
CA GLU A 303 24.18 -15.97 20.51
C GLU A 303 24.07 -15.24 21.86
N SER A 304 24.22 -13.91 21.83
CA SER A 304 24.12 -13.06 23.01
C SER A 304 22.69 -13.09 23.58
N PHE A 305 21.68 -13.06 22.71
CA PHE A 305 20.27 -13.15 23.10
C PHE A 305 19.95 -14.50 23.75
N ILE A 306 20.41 -15.61 23.15
CA ILE A 306 20.23 -16.97 23.71
C ILE A 306 20.93 -17.11 25.07
N ARG A 307 22.12 -16.52 25.23
CA ARG A 307 22.84 -16.51 26.51
C ARG A 307 22.07 -15.75 27.58
N SER A 308 21.54 -14.57 27.26
CA SER A 308 20.70 -13.77 28.18
C SER A 308 19.42 -14.51 28.57
N LEU A 309 18.74 -15.16 27.60
CA LEU A 309 17.58 -16.00 27.88
C LEU A 309 17.91 -17.14 28.87
N SER A 310 19.09 -17.75 28.71
CA SER A 310 19.54 -18.80 29.63
C SER A 310 19.78 -18.28 31.04
N CYS A 311 20.25 -17.02 31.18
CA CYS A 311 20.39 -16.34 32.47
C CYS A 311 19.03 -16.12 33.14
N LEU A 312 18.08 -15.50 32.42
CA LEU A 312 16.72 -15.25 32.90
C LEU A 312 15.99 -16.56 33.30
N LYS A 313 16.24 -17.65 32.55
CA LYS A 313 15.69 -18.97 32.87
C LYS A 313 16.28 -19.54 34.18
N LYS A 314 17.60 -19.42 34.37
CA LYS A 314 18.27 -19.90 35.59
C LYS A 314 17.80 -19.15 36.84
N GLU A 315 17.50 -17.87 36.70
CA GLU A 315 16.97 -17.03 37.78
C GLU A 315 15.46 -17.24 38.05
N GLY A 316 14.80 -18.11 37.27
CA GLY A 316 13.37 -18.39 37.42
C GLY A 316 12.46 -17.24 36.99
N ILE A 317 12.97 -16.29 36.20
CA ILE A 317 12.20 -15.14 35.72
C ILE A 317 11.35 -15.54 34.51
N ILE A 318 11.88 -16.43 33.67
CA ILE A 318 11.17 -16.99 32.51
C ILE A 318 11.28 -18.51 32.48
N SER A 319 10.36 -19.16 31.78
CA SER A 319 10.53 -20.54 31.32
C SER A 319 10.61 -20.60 29.80
N ILE A 320 11.30 -21.62 29.29
CA ILE A 320 11.49 -21.83 27.85
C ILE A 320 11.09 -23.26 27.52
N LYS A 321 10.11 -23.41 26.61
CA LYS A 321 9.66 -24.68 26.06
C LYS A 321 9.73 -24.61 24.53
N GLY A 322 10.80 -25.16 23.95
CA GLY A 322 11.07 -25.04 22.51
C GLY A 322 11.22 -23.58 22.09
N LYS A 323 10.34 -23.12 21.19
CA LYS A 323 10.32 -21.72 20.73
C LYS A 323 9.59 -20.77 21.69
N ASN A 324 8.79 -21.31 22.62
CA ASN A 324 7.95 -20.51 23.50
C ASN A 324 8.75 -19.99 24.70
N ILE A 325 8.51 -18.73 25.05
CA ILE A 325 9.00 -18.07 26.26
C ILE A 325 7.78 -17.78 27.10
N ASN A 326 7.75 -18.18 28.37
CA ASN A 326 6.68 -17.77 29.28
C ASN A 326 7.30 -16.94 30.40
N ILE A 327 6.69 -15.80 30.70
CA ILE A 327 7.10 -14.94 31.81
C ILE A 327 6.58 -15.59 33.10
N LEU A 328 7.49 -15.93 34.02
CA LEU A 328 7.14 -16.48 35.34
C LEU A 328 7.04 -15.39 36.41
N ASN A 329 7.85 -14.34 36.27
CA ASN A 329 7.87 -13.21 37.20
C ASN A 329 8.03 -11.89 36.40
N SER A 330 6.92 -11.21 36.15
CA SER A 330 6.90 -9.95 35.38
C SER A 330 7.58 -8.81 36.14
N GLU A 331 7.41 -8.70 37.45
CA GLU A 331 8.01 -7.66 38.29
C GLU A 331 9.54 -7.71 38.24
N LYS A 332 10.13 -8.90 38.44
CA LYS A 332 11.60 -9.08 38.33
C LYS A 332 12.11 -8.74 36.93
N LEU A 333 11.34 -9.09 35.89
CA LEU A 333 11.72 -8.78 34.52
C LEU A 333 11.69 -7.26 34.26
N GLN A 334 10.71 -6.55 34.80
CA GLN A 334 10.59 -5.09 34.76
C GLN A 334 11.67 -4.38 35.58
N HIS A 335 12.16 -4.97 36.68
CA HIS A 335 13.25 -4.37 37.46
C HIS A 335 14.62 -4.39 36.74
N ILE A 336 14.78 -5.24 35.73
CA ILE A 336 16.01 -5.29 34.90
C ILE A 336 16.03 -4.13 33.88
N THR A 337 14.87 -3.54 33.60
CA THR A 337 14.63 -2.52 32.59
C THR A 337 14.43 -1.16 33.22
#